data_AF-A0A9D1NDG5-F1
#
_entry.id   AF-A0A9D1NDG5-F1
#
_cell.length_a   1.000
_cell.length_b   1.000
_cell.length_c   1.000
_cell.angle_alpha   90.00
_cell.angle_beta   90.00
_cell.angle_gamma   90.00
#
_symmetry.space_group_name_H-M   'P 1'
#
loop_
_entity.id
_entity.type
_entity.pdbx_description
1 polymer ?
#
loop_
_entity_poly.entity_id
_entity_poly.type
_entity_poly.pdbx_seq_one_letter_code
_entity_poly.pdbx_strand_id
1 'polypeptide(L)'
;MEEEFEDLSVDACRKKFMDMRKSFQKTFQKADFLAKQETFNNLYDKICIDAVEGDVIAQDFLAYLNKKGWGDFLPVNMDASMRWQILSAANGNGFAIEKLTIFLSFAIDKILAVEDIREIAERNDIFQENYQYIIGRLICEGIVDELHINARDMIKEETKHQEASPKIMHVFDNAREESIPRVLKFLRS
;
A
#
# COMPACT_ATOMS: atom_id res chain seq x y z
N MET A 1 -5.53 23.09 -12.63
CA MET A 1 -4.16 22.82 -12.16
C MET A 1 -4.13 21.32 -12.06
N GLU A 2 -3.81 20.66 -13.17
CA GLU A 2 -3.65 19.22 -13.20
C GLU A 2 -2.35 18.95 -12.45
N GLU A 3 -2.44 18.37 -11.25
CA GLU A 3 -1.27 17.71 -10.67
C GLU A 3 -0.96 16.55 -11.60
N GLU A 4 0.06 16.75 -12.46
CA GLU A 4 0.78 15.63 -13.07
C GLU A 4 1.32 14.79 -11.91
N PHE A 5 0.53 13.79 -11.50
CA PHE A 5 1.06 12.68 -10.72
C PHE A 5 2.14 12.06 -11.61
N GLU A 6 3.40 12.40 -11.32
CA GLU A 6 4.56 11.79 -11.93
C GLU A 6 4.48 10.31 -11.55
N ASP A 7 3.89 9.49 -12.44
CA ASP A 7 3.71 8.05 -12.25
C ASP A 7 5.09 7.45 -11.99
N LEU A 8 5.41 7.23 -10.71
CA LEU A 8 6.70 6.70 -10.32
C LEU A 8 6.74 5.25 -10.78
N SER A 9 7.56 5.00 -11.80
CA SER A 9 7.78 3.64 -12.31
C SER A 9 8.09 2.68 -11.15
N VAL A 10 7.70 1.42 -11.32
CA VAL A 10 7.89 0.37 -10.31
C VAL A 10 9.35 0.33 -9.82
N ASP A 11 10.31 0.46 -10.73
CA ASP A 11 11.74 0.48 -10.39
C ASP A 11 12.17 1.73 -9.62
N ALA A 12 11.61 2.89 -9.94
CA ALA A 12 11.85 4.11 -9.17
C ALA A 12 11.30 3.98 -7.74
N CYS A 13 10.07 3.49 -7.59
CA CYS A 13 9.46 3.21 -6.28
C CYS A 13 10.30 2.20 -5.48
N ARG A 14 10.69 1.09 -6.11
CA ARG A 14 11.53 0.05 -5.51
C ARG A 14 12.87 0.60 -5.05
N LYS A 15 13.52 1.43 -5.87
CA LYS A 15 14.81 2.06 -5.51
C LYS A 15 14.64 2.98 -4.30
N LYS A 16 13.67 3.90 -4.33
CA LYS A 16 13.38 4.81 -3.21
C LYS A 16 13.08 4.05 -1.91
N PHE A 17 12.26 3.00 -1.99
CA PHE A 17 11.98 2.11 -0.86
C PHE A 17 13.27 1.50 -0.29
N MET A 18 14.14 0.97 -1.16
CA MET A 18 15.40 0.35 -0.72
C MET A 18 16.36 1.36 -0.11
N ASP A 19 16.40 2.59 -0.62
CA ASP A 19 17.23 3.66 -0.07
C ASP A 19 16.71 4.12 1.31
N MET A 20 15.40 4.28 1.47
CA MET A 20 14.77 4.57 2.77
C MET A 20 15.07 3.45 3.79
N ARG A 21 14.89 2.19 3.40
CA ARG A 21 15.18 1.03 4.25
C ARG A 21 16.64 1.00 4.69
N LYS A 22 17.59 1.20 3.76
CA LYS A 22 19.02 1.23 4.07
C LYS A 22 19.36 2.38 5.01
N SER A 23 18.79 3.56 4.77
CA SER A 23 19.01 4.74 5.61
C SER A 23 18.50 4.51 7.04
N PHE A 24 17.27 4.01 7.17
CA PHE A 24 16.67 3.67 8.46
C PHE A 24 17.55 2.66 9.23
N GLN A 25 17.91 1.56 8.57
CA GLN A 25 18.76 0.51 9.14
C GLN A 25 20.11 1.04 9.60
N LYS A 26 20.79 1.81 8.74
CA LYS A 26 22.12 2.35 9.02
C LYS A 26 22.09 3.32 10.20
N THR A 27 21.08 4.18 10.28
CA THR A 27 20.93 5.14 11.38
C THR A 27 20.64 4.42 12.68
N PHE A 28 19.69 3.48 12.68
CA PHE A 28 19.34 2.69 13.87
C PHE A 28 20.50 1.82 14.37
N GLN A 29 21.29 1.21 13.48
CA GLN A 29 22.45 0.39 13.86
C GLN A 29 23.60 1.18 14.45
N LYS A 30 23.77 2.44 14.06
CA LYS A 30 24.80 3.34 14.58
C LYS A 30 24.43 3.98 15.91
N ALA A 31 23.16 3.89 16.32
CA ALA A 31 22.71 4.45 17.58
C ALA A 31 23.36 3.72 18.76
N ASP A 32 23.77 4.49 19.75
CA ASP A 32 24.21 3.96 21.03
C ASP A 32 23.10 3.12 21.66
N PHE A 33 23.49 2.06 22.38
CA PHE A 33 22.55 1.13 22.99
C PHE A 33 21.49 1.84 23.84
N LEU A 34 21.89 2.84 24.64
CA LEU A 34 21.01 3.63 25.49
C LEU A 34 20.07 4.57 24.72
N ALA A 35 20.43 4.95 23.49
CA ALA A 35 19.68 5.86 22.64
C ALA A 35 18.83 5.15 21.57
N LYS A 36 18.83 3.81 21.54
CA LYS A 36 18.13 3.05 20.49
C LYS A 36 16.63 3.31 20.47
N GLN A 37 15.99 3.40 21.62
CA GLN A 37 14.55 3.67 21.71
C GLN A 37 14.21 5.04 21.12
N GLU A 38 14.92 6.08 21.57
CA GLU A 38 14.72 7.44 21.08
C GLU A 38 15.02 7.54 19.58
N THR A 39 16.09 6.89 19.11
CA THR A 39 16.44 6.86 17.69
C THR A 39 15.35 6.17 16.86
N PHE A 40 14.82 5.04 17.35
CA PHE A 40 13.71 4.36 16.68
C PHE A 40 12.49 5.26 16.60
N ASN A 41 12.06 5.85 17.71
CA ASN A 41 10.89 6.73 17.77
C ASN A 41 11.04 7.90 16.79
N ASN A 42 12.19 8.59 16.79
CA ASN A 42 12.44 9.71 15.88
C ASN A 42 12.39 9.30 14.40
N LEU A 43 12.98 8.14 14.06
CA LEU A 43 12.93 7.63 12.69
C LEU A 43 11.51 7.23 12.28
N TYR A 44 10.80 6.54 13.18
CA TYR A 44 9.45 6.06 12.96
C TYR A 44 8.47 7.23 12.82
N ASP A 45 8.53 8.22 13.71
CA ASP A 45 7.69 9.42 13.70
C ASP A 45 7.87 10.20 12.40
N LYS A 46 9.12 10.33 11.92
CA LYS A 46 9.38 10.96 10.62
C LYS A 46 8.68 10.22 9.49
N ILE A 47 8.77 8.89 9.45
CA ILE A 47 8.10 8.08 8.42
C ILE A 47 6.58 8.22 8.53
N CYS A 48 6.03 8.27 9.75
CA CYS A 48 4.60 8.49 9.98
C CYS A 48 4.14 9.86 9.45
N ILE A 49 4.93 10.91 9.67
CA ILE A 49 4.65 12.26 9.13
C ILE A 49 4.64 12.21 7.61
N ASP A 50 5.72 11.70 6.99
CA ASP A 50 5.84 11.61 5.53
C ASP A 50 4.66 10.79 4.93
N ALA A 51 4.27 9.68 5.58
CA ALA A 51 3.16 8.84 5.13
C ALA A 51 1.79 9.52 5.24
N VAL A 52 1.56 10.34 6.28
CA VAL A 52 0.35 11.14 6.46
C VAL A 52 0.26 12.28 5.45
N GLU A 53 1.40 12.82 5.02
CA GLU A 53 1.49 13.83 3.96
C GLU A 53 1.31 13.25 2.55
N GLY A 54 1.17 11.93 2.43
CA GLY A 54 0.90 11.25 1.17
C GLY A 54 2.14 10.65 0.51
N ASP A 55 3.31 10.60 1.18
CA ASP A 55 4.48 9.92 0.64
C ASP A 55 4.21 8.42 0.53
N VAL A 56 4.04 7.96 -0.72
CA VAL A 56 3.68 6.60 -1.03
C VAL A 56 4.80 5.59 -0.70
N ILE A 57 6.05 6.05 -0.66
CA ILE A 57 7.21 5.23 -0.26
C ILE A 57 7.22 5.07 1.25
N ALA A 58 6.93 6.13 2.01
CA ALA A 58 6.80 6.06 3.47
C ALA A 58 5.63 5.15 3.88
N GLN A 59 4.48 5.24 3.21
CA GLN A 59 3.34 4.33 3.42
C GLN A 59 3.74 2.86 3.18
N ASP A 60 4.43 2.56 2.07
CA ASP A 60 4.95 1.21 1.78
C ASP A 60 5.99 0.76 2.82
N PHE A 61 6.79 1.68 3.33
CA PHE A 61 7.78 1.37 4.36
C PHE A 61 7.13 1.08 5.72
N LEU A 62 6.05 1.78 6.10
CA LEU A 62 5.23 1.42 7.27
C LEU A 62 4.59 0.04 7.10
N ALA A 63 4.13 -0.31 5.89
CA ALA A 63 3.64 -1.65 5.60
C ALA A 63 4.71 -2.71 5.86
N TYR A 64 5.94 -2.46 5.42
CA TYR A 64 7.10 -3.34 5.66
C TYR A 64 7.44 -3.47 7.15
N LEU A 65 7.50 -2.35 7.87
CA LEU A 65 7.81 -2.35 9.31
C LEU A 65 6.77 -3.15 10.09
N ASN A 66 5.48 -2.93 9.84
CA ASN A 66 4.40 -3.68 10.49
C ASN A 66 4.40 -5.17 10.09
N LYS A 67 4.79 -5.52 8.86
CA LYS A 67 4.91 -6.92 8.43
C LYS A 67 5.99 -7.69 9.19
N LYS A 68 7.11 -7.02 9.47
CA LYS A 68 8.32 -7.65 10.03
C LYS A 68 8.48 -7.45 11.53
N GLY A 69 7.83 -6.43 12.07
CA GLY A 69 8.20 -5.87 13.36
C GLY A 69 9.61 -5.28 13.34
N TRP A 70 10.03 -4.75 14.49
CA TRP A 70 11.37 -4.21 14.69
C TRP A 70 11.85 -4.49 16.12
N GLY A 71 12.26 -5.73 16.40
CA GLY A 71 12.67 -6.14 17.74
C GLY A 71 11.60 -5.81 18.80
N ASP A 72 12.03 -5.25 19.93
CA ASP A 72 11.13 -4.82 21.01
C ASP A 72 10.47 -3.45 20.75
N PHE A 73 10.81 -2.79 19.63
CA PHE A 73 10.37 -1.42 19.33
C PHE A 73 9.04 -1.39 18.56
N LEU A 74 8.75 -2.43 17.78
CA LEU A 74 7.53 -2.54 16.99
C LEU A 74 7.12 -4.01 16.85
N PRO A 75 5.98 -4.43 17.40
CA PRO A 75 5.51 -5.79 17.18
C PRO A 75 5.03 -5.97 15.73
N VAL A 76 5.05 -7.21 15.24
CA VAL A 76 4.40 -7.58 13.97
C VAL A 76 2.91 -7.28 14.04
N ASN A 77 2.37 -6.60 13.04
CA ASN A 77 0.95 -6.34 12.86
C ASN A 77 0.58 -6.49 11.37
N MET A 78 0.01 -7.65 11.02
CA MET A 78 -0.34 -7.96 9.64
C MET A 78 -1.53 -7.18 9.11
N ASP A 79 -2.46 -6.80 9.98
CA ASP A 79 -3.61 -5.98 9.61
C ASP A 79 -3.16 -4.55 9.23
N ALA A 80 -2.37 -3.91 10.10
CA ALA A 80 -1.77 -2.61 9.79
C ALA A 80 -0.85 -2.68 8.56
N SER A 81 -0.10 -3.78 8.41
CA SER A 81 0.74 -4.01 7.22
C SER A 81 -0.06 -3.99 5.93
N MET A 82 -1.17 -4.73 5.87
CA MET A 82 -2.04 -4.78 4.69
C MET A 82 -2.68 -3.42 4.40
N ARG A 83 -3.21 -2.74 5.43
CA ARG A 83 -3.82 -1.41 5.28
C ARG A 83 -2.83 -0.38 4.71
N TRP A 84 -1.61 -0.33 5.22
CA TRP A 84 -0.57 0.57 4.71
C TRP A 84 -0.14 0.21 3.27
N GLN A 85 -0.03 -1.08 2.96
CA GLN A 85 0.34 -1.54 1.62
C GLN A 85 -0.72 -1.15 0.58
N ILE A 86 -2.00 -1.34 0.93
CA ILE A 86 -3.15 -0.99 0.08
C ILE A 86 -3.23 0.52 -0.10
N LEU A 87 -3.08 1.31 0.96
CA LEU A 87 -3.07 2.77 0.86
C LEU A 87 -1.95 3.29 -0.05
N SER A 88 -0.75 2.72 0.10
CA SER A 88 0.39 3.05 -0.77
C SER A 88 0.11 2.74 -2.24
N ALA A 89 -0.48 1.57 -2.52
CA ALA A 89 -0.87 1.17 -3.87
C ALA A 89 -1.97 2.08 -4.44
N ALA A 90 -2.99 2.42 -3.65
CA ALA A 90 -4.07 3.33 -4.04
C ALA A 90 -3.53 4.72 -4.42
N ASN A 91 -2.51 5.20 -3.72
CA ASN A 91 -1.88 6.49 -4.00
C ASN A 91 -0.85 6.44 -5.16
N GLY A 92 -0.74 5.32 -5.89
CA GLY A 92 0.10 5.22 -7.09
C GLY A 92 1.49 4.61 -6.90
N ASN A 93 1.76 3.94 -5.77
CA ASN A 93 3.01 3.19 -5.65
C ASN A 93 2.95 1.89 -6.47
N GLY A 94 3.52 1.92 -7.68
CA GLY A 94 3.61 0.74 -8.55
C GLY A 94 4.34 -0.45 -7.92
N PHE A 95 5.31 -0.22 -7.02
CA PHE A 95 5.98 -1.30 -6.30
C PHE A 95 5.09 -1.92 -5.21
N ALA A 96 4.21 -1.14 -4.59
CA ALA A 96 3.18 -1.65 -3.68
C ALA A 96 2.17 -2.53 -4.42
N ILE A 97 1.73 -2.10 -5.62
CA ILE A 97 0.85 -2.89 -6.49
C ILE A 97 1.52 -4.21 -6.87
N GLU A 98 2.79 -4.19 -7.27
CA GLU A 98 3.54 -5.42 -7.60
C GLU A 98 3.58 -6.40 -6.40
N LYS A 99 3.80 -5.90 -5.18
CA LYS A 99 3.76 -6.73 -3.96
C LYS A 99 2.37 -7.33 -3.68
N LEU A 100 1.30 -6.66 -4.11
CA LEU A 100 -0.08 -7.10 -3.97
C LEU A 100 -0.58 -7.94 -5.16
N THR A 101 0.23 -8.22 -6.18
CA THR A 101 -0.18 -8.93 -7.40
C THR A 101 -1.00 -10.20 -7.13
N ILE A 102 -0.56 -11.06 -6.21
CA ILE A 102 -1.26 -12.31 -5.88
C ILE A 102 -2.61 -12.03 -5.21
N PHE A 103 -2.68 -10.99 -4.38
CA PHE A 103 -3.91 -10.60 -3.72
C PHE A 103 -4.91 -9.96 -4.70
N LEU A 104 -4.42 -9.21 -5.69
CA LEU A 104 -5.25 -8.46 -6.64
C LEU A 104 -5.69 -9.31 -7.85
N SER A 105 -4.96 -10.35 -8.21
CA SER A 105 -5.16 -11.12 -9.46
C SER A 105 -6.60 -11.54 -9.68
N PHE A 106 -7.26 -12.09 -8.64
CA PHE A 106 -8.65 -12.52 -8.74
C PHE A 106 -9.62 -11.39 -9.16
N ALA A 107 -9.47 -10.21 -8.58
CA ALA A 107 -10.33 -9.07 -8.90
C ALA A 107 -9.99 -8.49 -10.27
N ILE A 108 -8.70 -8.44 -10.62
CA ILE A 108 -8.25 -8.05 -11.96
C ILE A 108 -8.84 -8.99 -13.02
N ASP A 109 -8.74 -10.31 -12.83
CA ASP A 109 -9.26 -11.30 -13.76
C ASP A 109 -10.78 -11.17 -13.94
N LYS A 110 -11.53 -10.93 -12.85
CA LYS A 110 -12.97 -10.66 -12.91
C LYS A 110 -13.31 -9.40 -13.72
N ILE A 111 -12.54 -8.33 -13.56
CA ILE A 111 -12.73 -7.09 -14.31
C ILE A 111 -12.39 -7.32 -15.79
N LEU A 112 -11.31 -8.04 -16.09
CA LEU A 112 -10.91 -8.34 -17.47
C LEU A 112 -11.86 -9.31 -18.19
N ALA A 113 -12.67 -10.07 -17.45
CA ALA A 113 -13.60 -11.05 -18.01
C ALA A 113 -14.98 -10.48 -18.40
N VAL A 114 -15.25 -9.18 -18.19
CA VAL A 114 -16.53 -8.58 -18.57
C VAL A 114 -16.68 -8.47 -20.09
N GLU A 115 -17.91 -8.58 -20.59
CA GLU A 115 -18.20 -8.64 -22.04
C GLU A 115 -17.74 -7.37 -22.78
N ASP A 116 -17.84 -6.22 -22.13
CA ASP A 116 -17.49 -4.90 -22.66
C ASP A 116 -16.02 -4.49 -22.40
N ILE A 117 -15.15 -5.42 -22.00
CA ILE A 117 -13.75 -5.10 -21.62
C ILE A 117 -12.97 -4.40 -22.74
N ARG A 118 -13.25 -4.68 -24.01
CA ARG A 118 -12.56 -4.03 -25.13
C ARG A 118 -12.86 -2.54 -25.18
N GLU A 119 -14.12 -2.15 -25.04
CA GLU A 119 -14.54 -0.75 -25.02
C GLU A 119 -13.99 -0.03 -23.77
N ILE A 120 -14.05 -0.71 -22.61
CA ILE A 120 -13.46 -0.20 -21.37
C ILE A 120 -11.95 0.05 -21.55
N ALA A 121 -11.23 -0.92 -22.12
CA ALA A 121 -9.79 -0.83 -22.25
C ALA A 121 -9.36 0.28 -23.21
N GLU A 122 -10.03 0.40 -24.36
CA GLU A 122 -9.78 1.46 -25.34
C GLU A 122 -10.09 2.85 -24.76
N ARG A 123 -11.17 3.01 -23.99
CA ARG A 123 -11.53 4.30 -23.38
C ARG A 123 -10.53 4.75 -22.31
N ASN A 124 -9.97 3.82 -21.56
CA ASN A 124 -9.14 4.11 -20.37
C ASN A 124 -7.64 3.89 -20.62
N ASP A 125 -7.22 3.74 -21.87
CA ASP A 125 -5.82 3.48 -22.26
C ASP A 125 -5.21 2.27 -21.51
N ILE A 126 -6.00 1.20 -21.35
CA ILE A 126 -5.57 -0.03 -20.68
C ILE A 126 -4.99 -1.01 -21.71
N PHE A 127 -3.71 -1.29 -21.57
CA PHE A 127 -2.93 -2.20 -22.41
C PHE A 127 -2.29 -3.32 -21.59
N GLN A 128 -1.67 -4.29 -22.26
CA GLN A 128 -1.03 -5.42 -21.58
C GLN A 128 0.10 -4.99 -20.63
N GLU A 129 0.72 -3.85 -20.89
CA GLU A 129 1.86 -3.34 -20.16
C GLU A 129 1.47 -2.58 -18.89
N ASN A 130 0.24 -2.05 -18.81
CA ASN A 130 -0.18 -1.15 -17.72
C ASN A 130 -1.47 -1.60 -16.98
N TYR A 131 -2.18 -2.62 -17.46
CA TYR A 131 -3.46 -3.03 -16.85
C TYR A 131 -3.32 -3.38 -15.36
N GLN A 132 -2.23 -4.05 -14.97
CA GLN A 132 -1.99 -4.41 -13.58
C GLN A 132 -1.87 -3.18 -12.69
N TYR A 133 -1.22 -2.13 -13.21
CA TYR A 133 -1.07 -0.87 -12.51
C TYR A 133 -2.41 -0.13 -12.42
N ILE A 134 -3.06 0.13 -13.55
CA ILE A 134 -4.31 0.91 -13.60
C ILE A 134 -5.42 0.22 -12.81
N ILE A 135 -5.72 -1.04 -13.13
CA ILE A 135 -6.81 -1.76 -12.48
C ILE A 135 -6.46 -2.08 -11.02
N GLY A 136 -5.21 -2.46 -10.75
CA GLY A 136 -4.75 -2.75 -9.40
C GLY A 136 -4.84 -1.53 -8.46
N ARG A 137 -4.48 -0.34 -8.96
CA ARG A 137 -4.63 0.92 -8.25
C ARG A 137 -6.10 1.21 -7.94
N LEU A 138 -6.98 1.15 -8.95
CA LEU A 138 -8.42 1.41 -8.79
C LEU A 138 -9.07 0.43 -7.80
N ILE A 139 -8.67 -0.85 -7.81
CA ILE A 139 -9.10 -1.82 -6.81
C ILE A 139 -8.65 -1.37 -5.42
N CYS A 140 -7.39 -0.96 -5.25
CA CYS A 140 -6.89 -0.50 -3.96
C CYS A 140 -7.60 0.77 -3.48
N GLU A 141 -7.90 1.73 -4.36
CA GLU A 141 -8.72 2.91 -4.04
C GLU A 141 -10.11 2.49 -3.53
N GLY A 142 -10.76 1.54 -4.22
CA GLY A 142 -12.05 0.99 -3.77
C GLY A 142 -11.97 0.28 -2.42
N ILE A 143 -10.87 -0.43 -2.11
CA ILE A 143 -10.65 -1.06 -0.81
C ILE A 143 -10.42 -0.01 0.28
N VAL A 144 -9.67 1.06 -0.02
CA VAL A 144 -9.46 2.19 0.90
C VAL A 144 -10.79 2.81 1.30
N ASP A 145 -11.69 3.03 0.33
CA ASP A 145 -13.03 3.57 0.58
C ASP A 145 -13.89 2.62 1.42
N GLU A 146 -13.89 1.32 1.08
CA GLU A 146 -14.71 0.30 1.75
C GLU A 146 -14.29 0.07 3.21
N LEU A 147 -12.98 0.04 3.46
CA LEU A 147 -12.42 -0.17 4.79
C LEU A 147 -12.18 1.14 5.56
N HIS A 148 -12.51 2.28 4.97
CA HIS A 148 -12.25 3.62 5.53
C HIS A 148 -10.80 3.80 5.99
N ILE A 149 -9.84 3.35 5.17
CA ILE A 149 -8.41 3.41 5.50
C ILE A 149 -7.95 4.87 5.48
N ASN A 150 -7.47 5.35 6.62
CA ASN A 150 -6.97 6.72 6.77
C ASN A 150 -5.62 6.76 7.48
N ALA A 151 -4.61 7.34 6.83
CA ALA A 151 -3.25 7.42 7.39
C ALA A 151 -3.20 8.08 8.79
N ARG A 152 -3.98 9.14 9.02
CA ARG A 152 -3.98 9.88 10.28
C ARG A 152 -4.58 9.08 11.42
N ASP A 153 -5.54 8.23 11.15
CA ASP A 153 -6.15 7.37 12.15
C ASP A 153 -5.26 6.18 12.44
N MET A 154 -4.67 5.58 11.40
CA MET A 154 -3.77 4.44 11.53
C MET A 154 -2.53 4.73 12.39
N ILE A 155 -1.94 5.93 12.32
CA ILE A 155 -0.78 6.27 13.17
C ILE A 155 -1.15 6.49 14.65
N LYS A 156 -2.43 6.69 14.96
CA LYS A 156 -2.94 6.86 16.34
C LYS A 156 -3.39 5.55 16.96
N GLU A 157 -3.56 4.50 16.16
CA GLU A 157 -3.95 3.19 16.64
C GLU A 157 -2.87 2.61 17.54
N GLU A 158 -3.31 1.95 18.61
CA GLU A 158 -2.39 1.27 19.51
C GLU A 158 -1.72 0.11 18.78
N THR A 159 -0.38 0.13 18.72
CA THR A 159 0.39 -0.92 18.07
C THR A 159 0.30 -2.23 18.87
N LYS A 160 -0.46 -3.18 18.35
CA LYS A 160 -0.61 -4.52 18.94
C LYS A 160 0.05 -5.58 18.09
N HIS A 161 0.56 -6.62 18.75
CA HIS A 161 1.00 -7.81 18.05
C HIS A 161 -0.20 -8.52 17.43
N GLN A 162 -0.16 -8.72 16.11
CA GLN A 162 -1.22 -9.36 15.36
C GLN A 162 -0.64 -10.11 14.16
N GLU A 163 -0.58 -11.44 14.26
CA GLU A 163 -0.15 -12.29 13.16
C GLU A 163 -1.22 -12.40 12.07
N ALA A 164 -0.81 -12.90 10.91
CA ALA A 164 -1.74 -13.21 9.84
C ALA A 164 -2.72 -14.28 10.32
N SER A 165 -4.01 -14.05 10.06
CA SER A 165 -5.05 -15.05 10.31
C SER A 165 -6.06 -15.03 9.17
N PRO A 166 -6.76 -16.16 8.91
CA PRO A 166 -7.82 -16.19 7.91
C PRO A 166 -8.88 -15.11 8.15
N LYS A 167 -9.20 -14.83 9.43
CA LYS A 167 -10.17 -13.79 9.80
C LYS A 167 -9.75 -12.40 9.33
N ILE A 168 -8.48 -12.04 9.48
CA ILE A 168 -7.94 -10.75 9.03
C ILE A 168 -7.96 -10.71 7.50
N MET A 169 -7.47 -11.76 6.84
CA MET A 169 -7.41 -11.80 5.38
C MET A 169 -8.79 -11.73 4.73
N HIS A 170 -9.80 -12.35 5.33
CA HIS A 170 -11.19 -12.26 4.85
C HIS A 170 -11.75 -10.85 4.85
N VAL A 171 -11.32 -9.95 5.75
CA VAL A 171 -11.75 -8.54 5.72
C VAL A 171 -11.27 -7.89 4.41
N PHE A 172 -10.01 -8.11 4.05
CA PHE A 172 -9.44 -7.56 2.82
C PHE A 172 -9.99 -8.26 1.56
N ASP A 173 -10.19 -9.57 1.61
CA ASP A 173 -10.79 -10.31 0.49
C ASP A 173 -12.21 -9.81 0.18
N ASN A 174 -13.04 -9.62 1.22
CA ASN A 174 -14.39 -9.08 1.06
C ASN A 174 -14.35 -7.67 0.49
N ALA A 175 -13.51 -6.78 1.03
CA ALA A 175 -13.39 -5.42 0.51
C ALA A 175 -12.91 -5.38 -0.95
N ARG A 176 -12.00 -6.28 -1.33
CA ARG A 176 -11.54 -6.46 -2.72
C ARG A 176 -12.67 -6.93 -3.63
N GLU A 177 -13.57 -7.79 -3.15
CA GLU A 177 -14.73 -8.22 -3.93
C GLU A 177 -15.75 -7.09 -4.12
N GLU A 178 -16.04 -6.35 -3.05
CA GLU A 178 -16.95 -5.20 -3.09
C GLU A 178 -16.42 -4.02 -3.92
N SER A 179 -15.10 -3.92 -4.10
CA SER A 179 -14.50 -2.88 -4.96
C SER A 179 -14.74 -3.12 -6.45
N ILE A 180 -14.90 -4.37 -6.90
CA ILE A 180 -15.05 -4.74 -8.33
C ILE A 180 -16.19 -3.96 -9.03
N PRO A 181 -17.44 -3.98 -8.54
CA PRO A 181 -18.53 -3.25 -9.18
C PRO A 181 -18.29 -1.73 -9.21
N ARG A 182 -17.60 -1.18 -8.21
CA ARG A 182 -17.25 0.26 -8.16
C ARG A 182 -16.22 0.60 -9.25
N VAL A 183 -15.17 -0.19 -9.37
CA VAL A 183 -14.14 -0.03 -10.40
C VAL A 183 -14.75 -0.15 -11.80
N LEU A 184 -15.59 -1.16 -12.04
CA LEU A 184 -16.29 -1.32 -13.33
C LEU A 184 -17.20 -0.13 -13.64
N LYS A 185 -17.92 0.40 -12.64
CA LYS A 185 -18.75 1.59 -12.84
C LYS A 185 -17.90 2.81 -13.21
N PHE A 186 -16.76 3.01 -12.53
CA PHE A 186 -15.83 4.09 -12.84
C PHE A 186 -15.28 3.96 -14.27
N LEU A 187 -14.77 2.80 -14.64
CA LEU A 187 -14.19 2.53 -15.96
C LEU A 187 -15.18 2.65 -17.13
N ARG A 188 -16.48 2.50 -16.87
CA ARG A 188 -17.57 2.67 -17.85
C ARG A 188 -18.08 4.11 -17.96
N SER A 189 -17.77 4.95 -16.97
CA SER A 189 -18.21 6.36 -16.96
C SER A 189 -17.47 7.17 -18.02
#